data_AF-A0A933UAM4-F1
#
_entry.id   AF-A0A933UAM4-F1
#
_cell.length_a   1.000
_cell.length_b   1.000
_cell.length_c   1.000
_cell.angle_alpha   90.00
_cell.angle_beta   90.00
_cell.angle_gamma   90.00
#
_symmetry.space_group_name_H-M   'P 1'
#
loop_
_entity.id
_entity.type
_entity.pdbx_description
1 polymer ?
#
loop_
_entity_poly.entity_id
_entity_poly.type
_entity_poly.pdbx_seq_one_letter_code
_entity_poly.pdbx_strand_id
1 'polypeptide(L)'
;MKVLTDEHLPREVAAALRQKWPSFDAVSIFDTSYRGLPDPPLLEILDADKRVLVTRDVNSVPRHAKARLAEGKTHGGIIQTASARRRAGADSAPDRSGGKARRGGLDLPLRLALNSKR
;
A
#
# COMPACT_ATOMS: atom_id res chain seq x y z
N MET A 1 7.55 19.21 -0.54
CA MET A 1 8.41 18.02 -0.77
C MET A 1 8.34 17.65 -2.24
N LYS A 2 9.47 17.35 -2.89
CA LYS A 2 9.50 16.95 -4.31
C LYS A 2 9.45 15.44 -4.46
N VAL A 3 8.60 14.93 -5.33
CA VAL A 3 8.37 13.49 -5.51
C VAL A 3 8.34 13.16 -7.01
N LEU A 4 8.98 12.06 -7.41
CA LEU A 4 8.86 11.45 -8.73
C LEU A 4 8.20 10.08 -8.60
N THR A 5 7.14 9.81 -9.35
CA THR A 5 6.58 8.46 -9.46
C THR A 5 7.25 7.73 -10.63
N ASP A 6 7.77 6.54 -10.36
CA ASP A 6 8.41 5.65 -11.33
C ASP A 6 7.46 5.16 -12.44
N GLU A 7 8.00 4.53 -13.49
CA GLU A 7 7.25 4.02 -14.65
C GLU A 7 6.30 2.90 -14.28
N HIS A 8 6.59 2.21 -13.19
CA HIS A 8 5.71 1.23 -12.62
C HIS A 8 4.49 1.85 -11.95
N LEU A 9 4.36 3.17 -11.81
CA LEU A 9 3.18 3.81 -11.22
C LEU A 9 2.33 4.51 -12.29
N PRO A 10 0.99 4.40 -12.22
CA PRO A 10 0.12 5.16 -13.11
C PRO A 10 0.35 6.67 -12.97
N ARG A 11 0.26 7.43 -14.08
CA ARG A 11 0.39 8.90 -14.08
C ARG A 11 -0.60 9.57 -13.13
N GLU A 12 -1.77 8.96 -12.96
CA GLU A 12 -2.87 9.40 -12.09
C GLU A 12 -2.47 9.44 -10.62
N VAL A 13 -1.48 8.65 -10.19
CA VAL A 13 -0.96 8.68 -8.81
C VAL A 13 -0.31 10.02 -8.52
N ALA A 14 0.52 10.54 -9.42
CA ALA A 14 1.13 11.86 -9.25
C ALA A 14 0.07 12.96 -9.26
N ALA A 15 -0.93 12.87 -10.14
CA ALA A 15 -2.05 13.82 -10.18
C ALA A 15 -2.88 13.81 -8.89
N ALA A 16 -3.22 12.62 -8.39
CA ALA A 16 -3.97 12.46 -7.14
C ALA A 16 -3.20 12.97 -5.92
N LEU A 17 -1.87 12.78 -5.88
CA LEU A 17 -1.01 13.33 -4.84
C LEU A 17 -1.04 14.85 -4.83
N ARG A 18 -0.89 15.50 -6.00
CA ARG A 18 -1.00 16.96 -6.11
C ARG A 18 -2.37 17.47 -5.69
N GLN A 19 -3.44 16.76 -6.05
CA GLN A 19 -4.81 17.13 -5.72
C GLN A 19 -5.10 17.04 -4.21
N LYS A 20 -4.66 15.95 -3.56
CA LYS A 20 -4.91 15.73 -2.12
C LYS A 20 -3.96 16.51 -1.22
N TRP A 21 -2.71 16.69 -1.64
CA TRP A 21 -1.69 17.39 -0.88
C TRP A 21 -0.94 18.39 -1.77
N PRO A 22 -1.47 19.62 -1.93
CA PRO A 22 -0.87 20.64 -2.79
C PRO A 22 0.57 21.06 -2.41
N SER A 23 1.01 20.77 -1.18
CA SER A 23 2.38 21.00 -0.71
C SER A 23 3.41 20.00 -1.27
N PHE A 24 2.96 18.98 -2.00
CA PHE A 24 3.80 18.01 -2.67
C PHE A 24 3.94 18.38 -4.14
N ASP A 25 5.19 18.62 -4.56
CA ASP A 25 5.55 18.70 -5.98
C ASP A 25 5.73 17.27 -6.51
N ALA A 26 4.61 16.60 -6.75
CA ALA A 26 4.58 15.24 -7.29
C ALA A 26 4.52 15.28 -8.82
N VAL A 27 5.48 14.62 -9.47
CA VAL A 27 5.58 14.52 -10.93
C VAL A 27 5.67 13.05 -11.33
N SER A 28 5.06 12.68 -12.47
CA SER A 28 5.23 11.33 -13.01
C SER A 28 6.46 11.26 -13.91
N ILE A 29 7.21 10.15 -13.87
CA ILE A 29 8.36 9.95 -14.77
C ILE A 29 7.97 10.13 -16.24
N PHE A 30 6.73 9.78 -16.57
CA PHE A 30 6.23 9.88 -17.92
C PHE A 30 5.96 11.33 -18.38
N ASP A 31 5.88 12.28 -17.45
CA ASP A 31 5.77 13.73 -17.71
C ASP A 31 7.16 14.41 -17.74
N THR A 32 8.24 13.63 -17.66
CA THR A 32 9.63 14.13 -17.60
C THR A 32 10.48 13.53 -18.70
N SER A 33 11.67 14.11 -18.91
CA SER A 33 12.71 13.54 -19.76
C SER A 33 13.43 12.34 -19.13
N TYR A 34 13.08 11.96 -17.89
CA TYR A 34 13.75 10.87 -17.18
C TYR A 34 13.28 9.47 -17.58
N ARG A 35 12.23 9.39 -18.40
CA ARG A 35 11.68 8.12 -18.86
C ARG A 35 12.73 7.31 -19.63
N GLY A 36 12.94 6.07 -19.20
CA GLY A 36 13.91 5.16 -19.81
C GLY A 36 15.37 5.43 -19.44
N LEU A 37 15.65 6.40 -18.55
CA LEU A 37 16.98 6.54 -17.96
C LEU A 37 17.28 5.32 -17.07
N PRO A 38 18.52 4.79 -17.10
CA PRO A 38 18.95 3.78 -16.15
C PRO A 38 18.91 4.30 -14.69
N ASP A 39 18.77 3.38 -13.73
CA ASP A 39 18.67 3.75 -12.30
C ASP A 39 19.87 4.55 -11.77
N PRO A 40 21.15 4.23 -12.09
CA PRO A 40 22.28 4.97 -11.52
C PRO A 40 22.30 6.48 -11.83
N PRO A 41 22.18 6.93 -13.11
CA PRO A 41 22.10 8.35 -13.42
C PRO A 41 20.78 8.97 -12.94
N LEU A 42 19.67 8.22 -12.94
CA LEU A 42 18.40 8.71 -12.40
C LEU A 42 18.54 9.08 -10.92
N LEU A 43 19.11 8.19 -10.09
CA LEU A 43 19.31 8.44 -8.66
C LEU A 43 20.24 9.63 -8.39
N GLU A 44 21.19 9.91 -9.29
CA GLU A 44 22.07 11.07 -9.19
C GLU A 44 21.33 12.39 -9.42
N ILE A 45 20.54 12.44 -10.49
CA ILE A 45 19.70 13.59 -10.81
C ILE A 45 18.72 13.87 -9.67
N LEU A 46 18.09 12.82 -9.14
CA LEU A 46 17.14 12.94 -8.03
C LEU A 46 17.79 13.38 -6.72
N ASP A 47 19.05 12.98 -6.46
CA ASP A 47 19.79 13.44 -5.29
C ASP A 47 20.15 14.93 -5.38
N ALA A 48 20.64 15.37 -6.55
CA ALA A 48 20.95 16.77 -6.80
C ALA A 48 19.71 17.66 -6.61
N ASP A 49 18.55 17.18 -7.07
CA ASP A 49 17.30 17.91 -7.03
C ASP A 49 16.53 17.75 -5.70
N LYS A 50 17.07 16.94 -4.77
CA LYS A 50 16.46 16.52 -3.49
C LYS A 50 15.02 16.02 -3.67
N ARG A 51 14.83 15.21 -4.71
CA ARG A 51 13.55 14.64 -5.12
C ARG A 51 13.48 13.17 -4.70
N VAL A 52 12.38 12.79 -4.06
CA VAL A 52 12.14 11.42 -3.62
C VAL A 52 11.60 10.57 -4.77
N LEU A 53 12.20 9.42 -5.01
CA LEU A 53 11.70 8.42 -5.96
C LEU A 53 10.65 7.53 -5.29
N VAL A 54 9.47 7.39 -5.89
CA VAL A 54 8.45 6.41 -5.49
C VAL A 54 8.40 5.31 -6.52
N THR A 55 8.73 4.09 -6.15
CA THR A 55 8.83 2.95 -7.07
C THR A 55 8.11 1.71 -6.55
N ARG A 56 7.75 0.81 -7.47
CA ARG A 56 7.35 -0.58 -7.18
C ARG A 56 8.48 -1.59 -7.43
N ASP A 57 9.59 -1.15 -8.01
CA ASP A 57 10.74 -2.00 -8.23
C ASP A 57 11.51 -2.18 -6.91
N VAL A 58 11.37 -3.37 -6.35
CA VAL A 58 12.01 -3.78 -5.10
C VAL A 58 13.33 -4.50 -5.34
N ASN A 59 13.70 -4.76 -6.59
CA ASN A 59 14.87 -5.56 -6.94
C ASN A 59 16.04 -4.69 -7.39
N SER A 60 15.80 -3.73 -8.28
CA SER A 60 16.86 -2.92 -8.90
C SER A 60 17.24 -1.72 -8.03
N VAL A 61 16.25 -0.88 -7.71
CA VAL A 61 16.42 0.42 -7.05
C VAL A 61 17.12 0.30 -5.69
N PRO A 62 16.76 -0.65 -4.80
CA PRO A 62 17.43 -0.78 -3.50
C PRO A 62 18.89 -1.20 -3.64
N ARG A 63 19.22 -2.01 -4.65
CA ARG A 63 20.60 -2.42 -4.93
C ARG A 63 21.45 -1.23 -5.35
N HIS A 64 20.93 -0.41 -6.27
CA HIS A 64 21.63 0.79 -6.72
C HIS A 64 21.74 1.85 -5.62
N ALA A 65 20.71 2.02 -4.79
CA ALA A 65 20.76 2.92 -3.63
C ALA A 65 21.81 2.48 -2.61
N LYS A 66 21.89 1.19 -2.28
CA LYS A 66 22.91 0.64 -1.38
C LYS A 66 24.32 0.80 -1.94
N ALA A 67 24.50 0.57 -3.25
CA ALA A 67 25.79 0.78 -3.89
C ALA A 67 26.25 2.25 -3.75
N ARG A 68 25.35 3.22 -3.98
CA ARG A 68 25.64 4.65 -3.78
C ARG A 68 26.04 4.95 -2.34
N LEU A 69 25.30 4.43 -1.35
CA LEU A 69 25.62 4.64 0.05
C LEU A 69 26.97 4.02 0.44
N ALA A 70 27.32 2.85 -0.11
CA ALA A 70 28.62 2.21 0.10
C ALA A 70 29.79 3.03 -0.49
N GLU A 71 29.54 3.80 -1.56
CA GLU A 71 30.48 4.77 -2.14
C GLU A 71 30.51 6.11 -1.38
N GLY A 72 29.79 6.24 -0.25
CA GLY A 72 29.67 7.49 0.50
C GLY A 72 28.77 8.54 -0.15
N LYS A 73 28.02 8.19 -1.20
CA LYS A 73 27.08 9.09 -1.88
C LYS A 73 25.70 9.02 -1.25
N THR A 74 24.93 10.11 -1.38
CA THR A 74 23.54 10.18 -0.93
C THR A 74 22.55 9.89 -2.06
N HIS A 75 21.26 9.93 -1.71
CA HIS A 75 20.15 9.89 -2.65
C HIS A 75 19.03 10.82 -2.17
N GLY A 76 18.21 11.33 -3.09
CA GLY A 76 17.10 12.25 -2.80
C GLY A 76 16.00 11.67 -1.91
N GLY A 77 16.02 10.36 -1.69
CA GLY A 77 15.08 9.59 -0.88
C GLY A 77 14.32 8.58 -1.75
N ILE A 78 13.95 7.43 -1.19
CA ILE A 78 13.29 6.35 -1.93
C ILE A 78 12.13 5.81 -1.09
N ILE A 79 10.93 5.81 -1.67
CA ILE A 79 9.73 5.20 -1.11
C ILE A 79 9.38 4.00 -1.98
N GLN A 80 9.48 2.81 -1.40
CA GLN A 80 9.07 1.57 -2.06
C GLN A 80 7.62 1.26 -1.68
N THR A 81 6.79 1.03 -2.69
CA THR A 81 5.41 0.60 -2.49
C THR A 81 5.31 -0.90 -2.77
N ALA A 82 4.64 -1.63 -1.88
CA ALA A 82 4.41 -3.05 -2.10
C ALA A 82 3.54 -3.25 -3.34
N SER A 83 3.92 -4.20 -4.20
CA SER A 83 3.00 -4.73 -5.20
C SER A 83 1.83 -5.35 -4.44
N ALA A 84 0.62 -4.90 -4.73
CA ALA A 84 -0.55 -5.27 -3.97
C ALA A 84 -0.80 -6.79 -4.07
N ARG A 85 -0.36 -7.56 -3.08
CA ARG A 85 -1.25 -8.58 -2.54
C ARG A 85 -2.13 -7.87 -1.53
N ARG A 86 -3.25 -7.32 -2.00
CA ARG A 86 -4.39 -7.12 -1.09
C ARG A 86 -4.71 -8.51 -0.54
N ARG A 87 -4.37 -8.79 0.73
CA ARG A 87 -5.12 -9.82 1.45
C ARG A 87 -6.53 -9.26 1.55
N ALA A 88 -7.42 -9.76 0.71
CA ALA A 88 -8.84 -9.66 0.99
C ALA A 88 -9.05 -10.35 2.34
N GLY A 89 -9.44 -9.60 3.36
CA GLY A 89 -9.68 -10.11 4.71
C GLY A 89 -8.79 -9.45 5.76
N ALA A 90 -9.15 -8.23 6.15
CA ALA A 90 -8.78 -7.66 7.46
C ALA A 90 -9.70 -6.51 7.88
N ASP A 91 -10.44 -5.89 6.96
CA ASP A 91 -11.42 -4.85 7.27
C ASP A 91 -12.84 -5.28 6.88
N SER A 92 -13.50 -6.02 7.77
CA SER A 92 -14.94 -5.86 7.98
C SER A 92 -15.19 -5.79 9.49
N ALA A 93 -15.43 -4.57 9.94
CA ALA A 93 -15.80 -4.17 11.29
C ALA A 93 -17.07 -4.90 11.79
N PRO A 94 -17.35 -4.90 13.12
CA PRO A 94 -18.45 -5.69 13.68
C PRO A 94 -19.79 -5.04 13.32
N ASP A 95 -20.69 -5.84 12.75
CA ASP A 95 -22.09 -5.46 12.56
C ASP A 95 -22.75 -5.26 13.93
N ARG A 96 -22.98 -3.99 14.27
CA ARG A 96 -23.90 -3.55 15.32
C ARG A 96 -25.18 -3.05 14.65
N SER A 97 -26.13 -3.94 14.45
CA SER A 97 -27.55 -3.63 14.34
C SER A 97 -28.29 -4.89 14.82
N GLY A 98 -29.23 -4.87 15.76
CA GLY A 98 -30.30 -3.92 16.02
C GLY A 98 -31.53 -4.81 16.21
N GLY A 99 -32.04 -4.87 17.44
CA GLY A 99 -32.96 -5.92 17.87
C GLY A 99 -34.28 -6.01 17.11
N LYS A 100 -34.86 -7.22 17.10
CA LYS A 100 -36.30 -7.41 17.15
C LYS A 100 -36.66 -8.22 18.37
N ALA A 101 -37.39 -7.56 19.25
CA ALA A 101 -38.02 -8.15 20.41
C ALA A 101 -39.33 -8.86 20.01
N ARG A 102 -39.65 -9.92 20.78
CA ARG A 102 -40.94 -10.24 21.40
C ARG A 102 -41.61 -11.56 21.01
N ARG A 103 -41.90 -12.30 22.09
CA ARG A 103 -43.11 -13.11 22.42
C ARG A 103 -43.12 -14.60 22.07
N GLY A 104 -42.97 -15.41 23.13
CA GLY A 104 -44.06 -16.27 23.65
C GLY A 104 -44.04 -17.75 23.27
N GLY A 105 -44.14 -18.62 24.28
CA GLY A 105 -44.34 -20.07 24.19
C GLY A 105 -43.19 -20.84 24.84
N LEU A 106 -43.19 -21.09 26.16
CA LEU A 106 -43.83 -22.27 26.79
C LEU A 106 -43.70 -23.53 25.92
N ASP A 107 -42.68 -24.36 26.20
CA ASP A 107 -42.89 -25.71 26.72
C ASP A 107 -41.57 -26.49 26.80
N LEU A 108 -41.09 -26.66 28.03
CA LEU A 108 -40.30 -27.84 28.41
C LEU A 108 -41.30 -28.90 28.85
N PRO A 109 -41.09 -30.16 28.45
CA PRO A 109 -40.99 -31.15 29.51
C PRO A 109 -39.83 -32.14 29.33
N LEU A 110 -39.04 -32.26 30.40
CA LEU A 110 -38.28 -33.46 30.73
C LEU A 110 -39.25 -34.56 31.19
N ARG A 111 -39.32 -35.68 30.46
CA ARG A 111 -39.62 -37.04 30.98
C ARG A 111 -39.02 -38.05 29.97
N LEU A 112 -37.92 -38.74 30.28
CA LEU A 112 -37.79 -39.96 31.09
C LEU A 112 -38.64 -41.14 30.57
N ALA A 113 -38.01 -42.05 29.82
CA ALA A 113 -38.33 -43.49 29.73
C ALA A 113 -37.09 -44.20 29.14
N LEU A 114 -36.27 -44.90 29.94
CA LEU A 114 -36.33 -46.37 30.11
C LEU A 114 -36.45 -47.11 28.77
N ASN A 115 -35.36 -47.75 28.31
CA ASN A 115 -35.42 -49.19 28.13
C ASN A 115 -34.05 -49.87 28.20
N SER A 116 -34.02 -50.92 29.01
CA SER A 116 -32.92 -51.84 29.25
C SER A 116 -33.20 -53.15 28.49
N LYS A 117 -32.14 -53.82 28.06
CA LYS A 117 -32.05 -55.24 27.62
C LYS A 117 -32.71 -55.57 26.26
N ARG A 118 -31.90 -56.10 25.34
CA ARG A 118 -31.42 -57.48 25.37
C ARG A 118 -30.03 -57.58 24.75
#